data_AF-A0A9L0SN88-F1
#
_entry.id   AF-A0A9L0SN88-F1
#
_cell.length_a   1.000
_cell.length_b   1.000
_cell.length_c   1.000
_cell.angle_alpha   90.00
_cell.angle_beta   90.00
_cell.angle_gamma   90.00
#
_symmetry.space_group_name_H-M   'P 1'
#
loop_
_entity.id
_entity.type
_entity.pdbx_description
1 polymer ?
#
loop_
_entity_poly.entity_id
_entity_poly.type
_entity_poly.pdbx_seq_one_letter_code
_entity_poly.pdbx_strand_id
1 'polypeptide(L)'
;MRRKNLRIVEIPENVEKVNGAEGVLNEIIEENVPNLGVEGEMCVAEAFRSSRFVNVKRPTARHIVVQMAKTKDKERIIRAAIQKEITYKGTPIRLSVDFSTETLQARREWSDIFKTLKDKNLQPRILYPARISFRYEGEIKSFPDKQKLRDFVVTRPPLQEILKKALIPEKRRKGERGHKPQSRETDKENQNRIANIQLWH
;
A
#
# COMPACT_ATOMS: atom_id res chain seq x y z
N MET A 1 -12.88 6.15 5.02
CA MET A 1 -11.71 5.26 5.24
C MET A 1 -12.16 3.80 5.23
N ARG A 2 -11.62 2.95 4.34
CA ARG A 2 -12.06 1.55 4.17
C ARG A 2 -11.32 0.58 5.09
N ARG A 3 -11.43 0.80 6.40
CA ARG A 3 -10.60 0.10 7.41
C ARG A 3 -10.79 -1.41 7.43
N LYS A 4 -11.95 -1.91 7.03
CA LYS A 4 -12.29 -3.34 7.04
C LYS A 4 -11.95 -4.05 5.73
N ASN A 5 -11.52 -3.32 4.71
CA ASN A 5 -11.39 -3.86 3.37
C ASN A 5 -9.97 -4.39 3.12
N LEU A 6 -9.93 -5.62 2.61
CA LEU A 6 -8.77 -6.33 2.10
C LEU A 6 -8.90 -6.40 0.57
N ARG A 7 -7.79 -6.26 -0.15
CA ARG A 7 -7.75 -6.35 -1.61
C ARG A 7 -6.80 -7.47 -2.03
N ILE A 8 -7.33 -8.41 -2.79
CA ILE A 8 -6.63 -9.56 -3.35
C ILE A 8 -6.41 -9.30 -4.84
N VAL A 9 -5.18 -9.46 -5.29
CA VAL A 9 -4.75 -9.25 -6.68
C VAL A 9 -4.23 -10.57 -7.24
N GLU A 10 -4.28 -10.73 -8.56
CA GLU A 10 -3.75 -11.89 -9.29
C GLU A 10 -4.57 -13.18 -9.12
N ILE A 11 -5.83 -13.06 -8.68
CA ILE A 11 -6.77 -14.18 -8.68
C ILE A 11 -7.43 -14.32 -10.07
N PRO A 12 -7.35 -15.48 -10.74
CA PRO A 12 -7.98 -15.72 -12.04
C PRO A 12 -9.47 -15.41 -12.01
N GLU A 13 -10.03 -14.92 -13.13
CA GLU A 13 -11.48 -14.64 -13.23
C GLU A 13 -12.30 -15.94 -13.13
N ASN A 14 -13.51 -15.84 -12.55
CA ASN A 14 -14.50 -16.92 -12.44
C ASN A 14 -14.21 -18.03 -11.41
N VAL A 15 -13.07 -18.03 -10.72
CA VAL A 15 -12.81 -19.03 -9.65
C VAL A 15 -13.80 -18.91 -8.50
N GLU A 16 -14.34 -17.71 -8.29
CA GLU A 16 -15.36 -17.40 -7.30
C GLU A 16 -16.76 -17.95 -7.67
N LYS A 17 -16.99 -18.45 -8.88
CA LYS A 17 -18.32 -18.97 -9.27
C LYS A 17 -18.71 -20.24 -8.53
N VAL A 18 -17.73 -21.00 -8.02
CA VAL A 18 -17.95 -22.28 -7.35
C VAL A 18 -18.26 -22.05 -5.87
N ASN A 19 -17.35 -21.38 -5.15
CA ASN A 19 -17.41 -21.22 -3.69
C ASN A 19 -17.63 -19.77 -3.23
N GLY A 20 -17.97 -18.86 -4.15
CA GLY A 20 -18.01 -17.43 -3.88
C GLY A 20 -16.61 -16.82 -3.71
N ALA A 21 -16.57 -15.48 -3.56
CA ALA A 21 -15.33 -14.78 -3.27
C ALA A 21 -14.85 -14.98 -1.82
N GLU A 22 -15.76 -15.40 -0.94
CA GLU A 22 -15.45 -15.78 0.45
C GLU A 22 -14.69 -17.12 0.49
N GLY A 23 -15.13 -18.11 -0.28
CA GLY A 23 -14.43 -19.39 -0.42
C GLY A 23 -13.00 -19.22 -0.93
N VAL A 24 -12.76 -18.30 -1.87
CA VAL A 24 -11.41 -17.96 -2.33
C VAL A 24 -10.54 -17.45 -1.18
N LEU A 25 -11.08 -16.58 -0.31
CA LEU A 25 -10.31 -16.11 0.84
C LEU A 25 -10.03 -17.26 1.83
N ASN A 26 -11.02 -18.12 2.09
CA ASN A 26 -10.84 -19.27 2.99
C ASN A 26 -9.74 -20.21 2.48
N GLU A 27 -9.74 -20.56 1.19
CA GLU A 27 -8.67 -21.36 0.55
C GLU A 27 -7.29 -20.71 0.75
N ILE A 28 -7.18 -19.38 0.56
CA ILE A 28 -5.93 -18.64 0.78
C ILE A 28 -5.49 -18.70 2.25
N ILE A 29 -6.42 -18.56 3.19
CA ILE A 29 -6.11 -18.59 4.63
C ILE A 29 -5.70 -19.99 5.09
N GLU A 30 -6.36 -21.03 4.61
CA GLU A 30 -5.97 -22.41 4.90
C GLU A 30 -4.57 -22.73 4.37
N GLU A 31 -4.26 -22.31 3.14
CA GLU A 31 -2.97 -22.53 2.50
C GLU A 31 -1.83 -21.73 3.19
N ASN A 32 -2.10 -20.52 3.69
CA ASN A 32 -1.04 -19.60 4.10
C ASN A 32 -1.04 -19.21 5.58
N VAL A 33 -2.18 -19.19 6.26
CA VAL A 33 -2.34 -18.69 7.63
C VAL A 33 -3.21 -19.64 8.48
N PRO A 34 -2.81 -20.92 8.64
CA PRO A 34 -3.67 -21.95 9.24
C PRO A 34 -4.09 -21.64 10.68
N ASN A 35 -3.24 -20.94 11.44
CA ASN A 35 -3.53 -20.52 12.82
C ASN A 35 -4.68 -19.51 12.95
N LEU A 36 -5.13 -18.91 11.83
CA LEU A 36 -6.26 -17.97 11.83
C LEU A 36 -7.61 -18.70 11.76
N GLY A 37 -7.68 -19.88 11.14
CA GLY A 37 -8.93 -20.63 10.95
C GLY A 37 -9.43 -21.37 12.19
N VAL A 38 -8.55 -21.64 13.17
CA VAL A 38 -8.85 -22.48 14.35
C VAL A 38 -9.43 -21.68 15.52
N GLU A 39 -9.14 -20.37 15.63
CA GLU A 39 -9.48 -19.54 16.81
C GLU A 39 -10.91 -18.96 16.79
N GLY A 40 -11.76 -19.39 15.86
CA GLY A 40 -13.14 -18.94 15.71
C GLY A 40 -13.39 -18.46 14.29
N GLU A 41 -14.54 -18.86 13.73
CA GLU A 41 -14.95 -18.62 12.35
C GLU A 41 -14.59 -17.20 11.88
N MET A 42 -13.70 -17.12 10.90
CA MET A 42 -13.34 -15.87 10.25
C MET A 42 -14.57 -15.36 9.50
N CYS A 43 -15.27 -14.36 10.05
CA CYS A 43 -16.46 -13.81 9.41
C CYS A 43 -16.06 -12.80 8.33
N VAL A 44 -16.33 -13.15 7.08
CA VAL A 44 -16.40 -12.19 5.96
C VAL A 44 -17.78 -11.54 6.00
N ALA A 45 -17.82 -10.21 5.88
CA ALA A 45 -19.08 -9.49 5.81
C ALA A 45 -19.60 -9.47 4.36
N GLU A 46 -18.70 -9.19 3.41
CA GLU A 46 -18.98 -9.23 1.97
C GLU A 46 -17.68 -9.49 1.21
N ALA A 47 -17.76 -10.14 0.05
CA ALA A 47 -16.65 -10.26 -0.88
C ALA A 47 -17.13 -10.11 -2.33
N PHE A 48 -16.45 -9.27 -3.11
CA PHE A 48 -16.83 -8.99 -4.50
C PHE A 48 -15.65 -8.56 -5.37
N ARG A 49 -15.77 -8.70 -6.69
CA ARG A 49 -14.79 -8.15 -7.64
C ARG A 49 -14.97 -6.62 -7.75
N SER A 50 -13.87 -5.88 -7.71
CA SER A 50 -13.83 -4.41 -7.66
C SER A 50 -14.58 -3.67 -8.78
N SER A 51 -14.86 -4.33 -9.90
CA SER A 51 -15.72 -3.85 -10.98
C SER A 51 -16.77 -4.91 -11.27
N ARG A 52 -18.02 -4.52 -11.49
CA ARG A 52 -19.09 -5.45 -11.90
C ARG A 52 -18.84 -6.05 -13.28
N PHE A 53 -18.21 -5.28 -14.18
CA PHE A 53 -17.94 -5.69 -15.56
C PHE A 53 -16.46 -6.00 -15.77
N VAL A 54 -16.19 -7.04 -16.56
CA VAL A 54 -14.85 -7.35 -17.07
C VAL A 54 -14.50 -6.35 -18.15
N ASN A 55 -13.33 -5.71 -18.05
CA ASN A 55 -12.87 -4.79 -19.07
C ASN A 55 -12.02 -5.55 -20.09
N VAL A 56 -12.57 -5.80 -21.28
CA VAL A 56 -11.91 -6.54 -22.37
C VAL A 56 -10.58 -5.91 -22.80
N LYS A 57 -10.41 -4.59 -22.60
CA LYS A 57 -9.15 -3.88 -22.94
C LYS A 57 -8.04 -4.09 -21.91
N ARG A 58 -8.32 -4.74 -20.77
CA ARG A 58 -7.34 -5.03 -19.72
C ARG A 58 -7.25 -6.54 -19.54
N PRO A 59 -6.13 -7.18 -19.93
CA PRO A 59 -5.98 -8.63 -19.81
C PRO A 59 -5.78 -9.10 -18.35
N THR A 60 -5.50 -8.18 -17.42
CA THR A 60 -5.32 -8.48 -16.00
C THR A 60 -6.65 -8.78 -15.32
N ALA A 61 -6.70 -9.85 -14.53
CA ALA A 61 -7.87 -10.17 -13.72
C ALA A 61 -8.25 -9.03 -12.76
N ARG A 62 -9.56 -8.83 -12.55
CA ARG A 62 -10.07 -7.82 -11.60
C ARG A 62 -9.67 -8.18 -10.18
N HIS A 63 -9.48 -7.17 -9.35
CA HIS A 63 -9.13 -7.42 -7.96
C HIS A 63 -10.38 -7.85 -7.19
N ILE A 64 -10.23 -8.75 -6.21
CA ILE A 64 -11.28 -9.06 -5.23
C ILE A 64 -11.13 -8.09 -4.06
N VAL A 65 -12.24 -7.50 -3.63
CA VAL A 65 -12.35 -6.71 -2.41
C VAL A 65 -13.13 -7.55 -1.41
N VAL A 66 -12.53 -7.81 -0.27
CA VAL A 66 -13.16 -8.52 0.84
C VAL A 66 -13.33 -7.56 2.01
N GLN A 67 -14.55 -7.42 2.49
CA GLN A 67 -14.87 -6.68 3.70
C GLN A 67 -14.86 -7.64 4.89
N MET A 68 -13.86 -7.51 5.75
CA MET A 68 -13.72 -8.33 6.94
C MET A 68 -14.67 -7.83 8.04
N ALA A 69 -15.33 -8.72 8.79
CA ALA A 69 -16.16 -8.32 9.93
C ALA A 69 -15.31 -7.66 11.04
N LYS A 70 -14.15 -8.27 11.33
CA LYS A 70 -13.20 -7.86 12.37
C LYS A 70 -11.93 -7.27 11.74
N THR A 71 -11.49 -6.10 12.23
CA THR A 71 -10.25 -5.48 11.74
C THR A 71 -8.99 -6.20 12.21
N LYS A 72 -9.05 -6.93 13.33
CA LYS A 72 -7.93 -7.72 13.85
C LYS A 72 -7.52 -8.82 12.88
N ASP A 73 -8.49 -9.55 12.34
CA ASP A 73 -8.24 -10.65 11.41
C ASP A 73 -7.60 -10.13 10.12
N LYS A 74 -8.16 -9.04 9.58
CA LYS A 74 -7.57 -8.33 8.44
C LYS A 74 -6.10 -7.96 8.69
N GLU A 75 -5.78 -7.42 9.86
CA GLU A 75 -4.41 -7.05 10.22
C GLU A 75 -3.48 -8.27 10.34
N ARG A 76 -3.97 -9.40 10.85
CA ARG A 76 -3.21 -10.66 10.91
C ARG A 76 -2.88 -11.18 9.52
N ILE A 77 -3.87 -11.19 8.61
CA ILE A 77 -3.70 -11.62 7.22
C ILE A 77 -2.66 -10.74 6.51
N ILE A 78 -2.77 -9.42 6.63
CA ILE A 78 -1.80 -8.49 6.04
C ILE A 78 -0.41 -8.68 6.63
N ARG A 79 -0.28 -8.92 7.95
CA ARG A 79 1.02 -9.19 8.57
C ARG A 79 1.65 -10.47 8.01
N ALA A 80 0.87 -11.53 7.85
CA ALA A 80 1.35 -12.78 7.25
C ALA A 80 1.83 -12.54 5.81
N ALA A 81 1.08 -11.79 5.02
CA ALA A 81 1.43 -11.44 3.64
C ALA A 81 2.66 -10.54 3.51
N ILE A 82 3.05 -9.83 4.58
CA ILE A 82 4.29 -9.05 4.63
C ILE A 82 5.49 -9.93 5.00
N GLN A 83 5.27 -10.98 5.80
CA GLN A 83 6.34 -11.85 6.29
C GLN A 83 6.76 -12.91 5.28
N LYS A 84 5.84 -13.36 4.42
CA LYS A 84 6.10 -14.36 3.39
C LYS A 84 5.24 -14.14 2.16
N GLU A 85 5.64 -14.77 1.06
CA GLU A 85 4.81 -14.85 -0.14
C GLU A 85 3.52 -15.62 0.14
N ILE A 86 2.41 -15.12 -0.41
CA ILE A 86 1.10 -15.73 -0.30
C ILE A 86 0.77 -16.37 -1.64
N THR A 87 0.32 -17.62 -1.60
CA THR A 87 -0.08 -18.36 -2.79
C THR A 87 -1.57 -18.68 -2.78
N TYR A 88 -2.13 -18.88 -3.96
CA TYR A 88 -3.46 -19.44 -4.17
C TYR A 88 -3.32 -20.59 -5.17
N LYS A 89 -3.55 -21.82 -4.71
CA LYS A 89 -3.38 -23.02 -5.55
C LYS A 89 -1.99 -23.08 -6.20
N GLY A 90 -0.96 -22.73 -5.42
CA GLY A 90 0.43 -22.70 -5.88
C GLY A 90 0.80 -21.51 -6.78
N THR A 91 -0.12 -20.61 -7.11
CA THR A 91 0.20 -19.36 -7.85
C THR A 91 0.44 -18.21 -6.87
N PRO A 92 1.54 -17.44 -6.97
CA PRO A 92 1.76 -16.30 -6.10
C PRO A 92 0.68 -15.24 -6.33
N ILE A 93 0.22 -14.64 -5.23
CA ILE A 93 -0.80 -13.60 -5.22
C ILE A 93 -0.40 -12.47 -4.28
N ARG A 94 -1.08 -11.33 -4.44
CA ARG A 94 -0.83 -10.16 -3.59
C ARG A 94 -2.05 -9.78 -2.75
N LEU A 95 -1.85 -9.80 -1.44
CA LEU A 95 -2.79 -9.26 -0.45
C LEU A 95 -2.38 -7.84 -0.06
N SER A 96 -3.33 -6.91 -0.08
CA SER A 96 -3.07 -5.50 0.22
C SER A 96 -4.24 -4.85 0.94
N VAL A 97 -3.95 -3.80 1.71
CA VAL A 97 -4.98 -2.97 2.35
C VAL A 97 -5.67 -2.07 1.33
N ASP A 98 -7.00 -1.96 1.40
CA ASP A 98 -7.76 -1.05 0.52
C ASP A 98 -7.78 0.37 1.11
N PHE A 99 -6.90 1.23 0.59
CA PHE A 99 -6.87 2.64 0.94
C PHE A 99 -7.79 3.46 0.04
N SER A 100 -8.41 4.52 0.57
CA SER A 100 -9.06 5.52 -0.28
C SER A 100 -8.01 6.25 -1.12
N THR A 101 -8.45 6.84 -2.23
CA THR A 101 -7.60 7.70 -3.09
C THR A 101 -6.93 8.81 -2.29
N GLU A 102 -7.69 9.45 -1.39
CA GLU A 102 -7.18 10.47 -0.45
C GLU A 102 -6.07 9.94 0.47
N THR A 103 -6.26 8.75 1.07
CA THR A 103 -5.24 8.15 1.96
C THR A 103 -3.99 7.74 1.17
N LEU A 104 -4.15 7.24 -0.05
CA LEU A 104 -3.03 6.94 -0.95
C LEU A 104 -2.28 8.21 -1.31
N GLN A 105 -2.99 9.31 -1.59
CA GLN A 105 -2.37 10.58 -1.91
C GLN A 105 -1.59 11.14 -0.72
N ALA A 106 -2.18 11.15 0.48
CA ALA A 106 -1.49 11.55 1.71
C ALA A 106 -0.23 10.69 1.98
N ARG A 107 -0.26 9.39 1.68
CA ARG A 107 0.93 8.53 1.76
C ARG A 107 2.01 8.90 0.76
N ARG A 108 1.65 9.30 -0.45
CA ARG A 108 2.61 9.73 -1.48
C ARG A 108 3.32 11.01 -1.08
N GLU A 109 2.63 11.92 -0.41
CA GLU A 109 3.24 13.17 0.10
C GLU A 109 4.35 12.91 1.11
N TRP A 110 4.33 11.75 1.79
CA TRP A 110 5.38 11.32 2.69
C TRP A 110 6.59 10.71 1.99
N SER A 111 6.54 10.39 0.69
CA SER A 111 7.57 9.62 -0.02
C SER A 111 8.96 10.27 0.06
N ASP A 112 9.08 11.54 -0.32
CA ASP A 112 10.37 12.25 -0.34
C ASP A 112 10.92 12.47 1.08
N ILE A 113 10.03 12.73 2.03
CA ILE A 113 10.35 12.91 3.44
C ILE A 113 10.86 11.60 4.03
N PHE A 114 10.17 10.50 3.77
CA PHE A 114 10.53 9.17 4.24
C PHE A 114 11.92 8.76 3.75
N LYS A 115 12.21 8.98 2.45
CA LYS A 115 13.54 8.74 1.89
C LYS A 115 14.62 9.54 2.62
N THR A 116 14.39 10.85 2.79
CA THR A 116 15.33 11.74 3.47
C THR A 116 15.59 11.33 4.93
N LEU A 117 14.54 10.94 5.67
CA LEU A 117 14.65 10.45 7.04
C LEU A 117 15.39 9.11 7.12
N LYS A 118 15.21 8.24 6.12
CA LYS A 118 15.90 6.95 6.01
C LYS A 118 17.39 7.15 5.75
N ASP A 119 17.74 8.06 4.85
CA ASP A 119 19.13 8.43 4.54
C ASP A 119 19.89 9.00 5.76
N LYS A 120 19.15 9.51 6.76
CA LYS A 120 19.68 10.02 8.03
C LYS A 120 19.54 9.04 9.21
N ASN A 121 19.16 7.78 8.95
CA ASN A 121 18.99 6.74 9.97
C ASN A 121 18.01 7.09 11.10
N LEU A 122 17.00 7.93 10.83
CA LEU A 122 16.01 8.37 11.83
C LEU A 122 14.88 7.34 12.04
N GLN A 123 15.04 6.10 11.57
CA GLN A 123 14.08 5.00 11.74
C GLN A 123 12.64 5.39 11.35
N PRO A 124 12.40 5.94 10.15
CA PRO A 124 11.06 6.38 9.78
C PRO A 124 10.10 5.20 9.60
N ARG A 125 8.82 5.41 9.95
CA ARG A 125 7.71 4.47 9.76
C ARG A 125 6.48 5.21 9.27
N ILE A 126 5.77 4.66 8.28
CA ILE A 126 4.47 5.17 7.84
C ILE A 126 3.37 4.37 8.54
N LEU A 127 2.70 5.00 9.49
CA LEU A 127 1.62 4.41 10.26
C LEU A 127 0.28 4.56 9.54
N TYR A 128 -0.64 3.65 9.84
CA TYR A 128 -2.02 3.74 9.38
C TYR A 128 -2.74 4.97 9.99
N PRO A 129 -3.60 5.68 9.24
CA PRO A 129 -3.87 5.53 7.81
C PRO A 129 -2.80 6.21 6.92
N ALA A 130 -2.29 7.37 7.30
CA ALA A 130 -1.25 8.11 6.56
C ALA A 130 -0.44 9.04 7.47
N ARG A 131 0.06 8.53 8.60
CA ARG A 131 0.92 9.30 9.52
C ARG A 131 2.38 8.91 9.30
N ILE A 132 3.30 9.86 9.37
CA ILE A 132 4.73 9.53 9.45
C ILE A 132 5.18 9.56 10.91
N SER A 133 6.10 8.67 11.28
CA SER A 133 6.79 8.72 12.56
C SER A 133 8.27 8.45 12.36
N PHE A 134 9.13 9.04 13.19
CA PHE A 134 10.57 8.80 13.17
C PHE A 134 11.16 9.08 14.56
N ARG A 135 12.33 8.51 14.84
CA ARG A 135 13.09 8.74 16.06
C ARG A 135 13.89 10.02 15.90
N TYR A 136 13.76 10.95 16.83
CA TYR A 136 14.52 12.20 16.88
C TYR A 136 14.79 12.56 18.35
N GLU A 137 16.06 12.85 18.69
CA GLU A 137 16.48 13.16 20.07
C GLU A 137 16.05 12.07 21.10
N GLY A 138 16.10 10.80 20.69
CA GLY A 138 15.74 9.67 21.57
C GLY A 138 14.24 9.34 21.63
N GLU A 139 13.37 10.24 21.17
CA GLU A 139 11.92 10.07 21.21
C GLU A 139 11.31 9.73 19.83
N ILE A 140 10.22 8.97 19.83
CA ILE A 140 9.44 8.73 18.60
C ILE A 140 8.44 9.87 18.43
N LYS A 141 8.64 10.69 17.38
CA LYS A 141 7.69 11.73 16.99
C LYS A 141 6.77 11.21 15.90
N SER A 142 5.49 11.57 15.94
CA SER A 142 4.50 11.16 14.93
C SER A 142 3.66 12.35 14.45
N PHE A 143 3.53 12.48 13.12
CA PHE A 143 2.85 13.58 12.46
C PHE A 143 1.74 13.06 11.54
N PRO A 144 0.50 13.59 11.65
CA PRO A 144 -0.61 13.18 10.81
C PRO A 144 -0.62 13.82 9.42
N ASP A 145 0.01 14.98 9.27
CA ASP A 145 0.03 15.74 8.03
C ASP A 145 1.35 16.53 7.90
N LYS A 146 1.64 16.97 6.67
CA LYS A 146 2.88 17.68 6.34
C LYS A 146 2.96 19.05 7.01
N GLN A 147 1.84 19.69 7.36
CA GLN A 147 1.85 21.01 8.00
C GLN A 147 2.35 20.92 9.44
N LYS A 148 1.85 19.98 10.24
CA LYS A 148 2.34 19.77 11.61
C LYS A 148 3.81 19.38 11.66
N LEU A 149 4.29 18.64 10.65
CA LEU A 149 5.72 18.39 10.51
C LEU A 149 6.49 19.69 10.24
N ARG A 150 6.00 20.58 9.36
CA ARG A 150 6.65 21.87 9.11
C ARG A 150 6.75 22.70 10.39
N ASP A 151 5.66 22.82 11.15
CA ASP A 151 5.62 23.61 12.38
C ASP A 151 6.63 23.06 13.41
N PHE A 152 6.75 21.74 13.52
CA PHE A 152 7.74 21.10 14.38
C PHE A 152 9.19 21.33 13.93
N VAL A 153 9.42 21.38 12.62
CA VAL A 153 10.73 21.55 12.00
C VAL A 153 11.22 23.00 12.08
N VAL A 154 10.32 23.99 12.01
CA VAL A 154 10.65 25.43 12.09
C VAL A 154 11.40 25.78 13.39
N THR A 155 11.07 25.11 14.48
CA THR A 155 11.71 25.34 15.80
C THR A 155 13.00 24.52 15.99
N ARG A 156 13.43 23.72 15.00
CA ARG A 156 14.55 22.77 15.10
C ARG A 156 15.49 22.88 13.90
N PRO A 157 16.50 23.77 13.95
CA PRO A 157 17.41 24.00 12.84
C PRO A 157 18.10 22.74 12.28
N PRO A 158 18.58 21.77 13.09
CA PRO A 158 19.22 20.55 12.56
C PRO A 158 18.25 19.72 11.71
N LEU A 159 17.01 19.58 12.16
CA LEU A 159 15.98 18.83 11.46
C LEU A 159 15.48 19.58 10.21
N GLN A 160 15.50 20.92 10.25
CA GLN A 160 15.18 21.77 9.12
C GLN A 160 16.16 21.59 7.97
N GLU A 161 17.47 21.58 8.24
CA GLU A 161 18.47 21.36 7.20
C GLU A 161 18.38 19.96 6.59
N ILE A 162 18.06 18.95 7.40
CA ILE A 162 17.82 17.58 6.90
C ILE A 162 16.62 17.56 5.94
N LEU A 163 15.49 18.14 6.35
CA LEU A 163 14.22 18.03 5.62
C LEU A 163 13.98 19.15 4.58
N LYS A 164 14.93 20.08 4.42
CA LYS A 164 14.82 21.26 3.54
C LYS A 164 14.42 20.90 2.11
N LYS A 165 15.10 19.90 1.54
CA LYS A 165 14.85 19.43 0.16
C LYS A 165 13.49 18.73 0.00
N ALA A 166 12.99 18.06 1.04
CA ALA A 166 11.74 17.30 0.99
C ALA A 166 10.49 18.14 1.34
N LEU A 167 10.68 19.22 2.10
CA LEU A 167 9.60 20.14 2.50
C LEU A 167 9.35 21.26 1.48
N ILE A 168 10.36 21.61 0.69
CA ILE A 168 10.25 22.62 -0.38
C ILE A 168 9.99 21.90 -1.72
N PRO A 169 8.83 22.08 -2.37
CA PRO A 169 8.66 21.61 -3.74
C PRO A 169 9.55 22.46 -4.66
N GLU A 170 10.45 21.82 -5.41
CA GLU A 170 11.13 22.47 -6.54
C GLU A 170 10.04 23.05 -7.46
N LYS A 171 10.02 24.38 -7.61
CA LYS A 171 9.19 25.03 -8.62
C LYS A 171 9.65 24.49 -9.97
N ARG A 172 8.89 23.57 -10.57
CA ARG A 172 9.06 23.22 -11.98
C ARG A 172 8.94 24.53 -12.78
N ARG A 173 10.05 25.01 -13.33
CA ARG A 173 10.05 26.09 -14.32
C ARG A 173 9.21 25.59 -15.50
N LYS A 174 8.00 26.14 -15.65
CA LYS A 174 7.19 25.93 -16.86
C LYS A 174 7.91 26.64 -18.01
N GLY A 175 8.51 25.87 -18.91
CA GLY A 175 9.04 26.42 -20.15
C GLY A 175 10.28 25.69 -20.62
N GLU A 176 10.09 24.49 -21.17
CA GLU A 176 10.92 23.92 -22.25
C GLU A 176 10.23 22.65 -22.73
N ARG A 177 9.12 22.84 -23.47
CA ARG A 177 8.58 21.78 -24.33
C ARG A 177 9.39 21.79 -25.62
N GLY A 178 10.52 21.08 -25.62
CA GLY A 178 11.12 20.59 -26.85
C GLY A 178 10.35 19.35 -27.31
N HIS A 179 9.54 19.49 -28.35
CA HIS A 179 8.99 18.34 -29.06
C HIS A 179 10.12 17.63 -29.83
N LYS A 180 10.31 16.32 -29.58
CA LYS A 180 10.76 15.36 -30.59
C LYS A 180 10.12 13.98 -30.35
N PRO A 181 9.84 13.21 -31.41
CA PRO A 181 8.77 12.23 -31.44
C PRO A 181 9.14 10.86 -30.86
N GLN A 182 8.09 10.12 -30.49
CA GLN A 182 8.12 8.73 -30.03
C GLN A 182 8.87 7.80 -30.99
N SER A 183 9.82 7.04 -30.44
CA SER A 183 10.15 5.71 -30.93
C SER A 183 9.97 4.70 -29.79
N ARG A 184 9.43 3.54 -30.17
CA ARG A 184 9.06 2.41 -29.33
C ARG A 184 10.33 1.70 -28.87
N GLU A 185 10.53 1.54 -27.57
CA GLU A 185 11.30 0.43 -27.02
C GLU A 185 10.97 0.18 -25.53
N THR A 186 10.31 -0.96 -25.32
CA THR A 186 10.22 -1.81 -24.11
C THR A 186 9.68 -1.25 -22.78
N ASP A 187 8.37 -1.47 -22.61
CA ASP A 187 7.61 -1.50 -21.35
C ASP A 187 8.02 -2.67 -20.42
N LYS A 188 9.20 -2.59 -19.79
CA LYS A 188 9.53 -3.41 -18.60
C LYS A 188 9.91 -2.61 -17.36
N GLU A 189 10.20 -1.32 -17.51
CA GLU A 189 10.78 -0.53 -16.40
C GLU A 189 9.73 0.25 -15.58
N ASN A 190 8.49 0.37 -16.08
CA ASN A 190 7.45 1.18 -15.44
C ASN A 190 6.52 0.39 -14.51
N GLN A 191 6.51 -0.95 -14.58
CA GLN A 191 5.79 -1.80 -13.63
C GLN A 191 6.57 -1.97 -12.30
N ASN A 192 7.90 -1.90 -12.34
CA ASN A 192 8.75 -2.02 -11.14
C ASN A 192 8.74 -0.78 -10.23
N ARG A 193 8.26 0.38 -10.69
CA ARG A 193 8.24 1.62 -9.87
C ARG A 193 7.05 1.68 -8.89
N ILE A 194 5.98 0.93 -9.15
CA ILE A 194 4.80 0.86 -8.26
C ILE A 194 4.88 -0.35 -7.31
N ALA A 195 5.64 -1.39 -7.68
CA ALA A 195 5.94 -2.52 -6.80
C ALA A 195 6.88 -2.12 -5.63
N ASN A 196 7.82 -1.20 -5.86
CA ASN A 196 8.83 -0.81 -4.88
C ASN A 196 8.37 0.16 -3.78
N ILE A 197 7.07 0.49 -3.65
CA ILE A 197 6.57 1.36 -2.56
C ILE A 197 5.78 0.58 -1.50
N GLN A 198 5.64 -0.75 -1.66
CA GLN A 198 5.02 -1.62 -0.63
C GLN A 198 5.96 -2.70 -0.07
N LEU A 199 7.22 -2.76 -0.51
CA LEU A 199 8.28 -3.61 0.03
C LEU A 199 9.46 -2.75 0.48
N TRP A 200 9.37 -2.12 1.66
CA TRP A 200 10.57 -1.65 2.36
C TRP A 200 10.37 -1.83 3.86
N HIS A 201 11.18 -2.73 4.43
CA HIS A 201 11.34 -3.05 5.84
C HIS A 201 11.51 -1.82 6.74
#